data_AF-A0A2P8QJS6-F1
#
_entry.id   AF-A0A2P8QJS6-F1
#
_cell.length_a   1.000
_cell.length_b   1.000
_cell.length_c   1.000
_cell.angle_alpha   90.00
_cell.angle_beta   90.00
_cell.angle_gamma   90.00
#
_symmetry.space_group_name_H-M   'P 1'
#
loop_
_entity.id
_entity.type
_entity.pdbx_description
1 polymer ?
#
loop_
_entity_poly.entity_id
_entity_poly.type
_entity_poly.pdbx_seq_one_letter_code
_entity_poly.pdbx_strand_id
1 'polypeptide(L)'
;MLDLTKVAKAMQGISQHLSTEVAASRQRLELAQDLMTAAYKNQAELMQRQKQWRDRILFSTAVPMEPLNTCIDLPVPPKTHTVLATDGSQIAPNHHEIAYCYLLNIGRVVLHYGQNRQPLLDSLPEVFYRPEDLYISRQWGIRTEEWMGYRRTASEATVLAELAAAVVGSREQEDKGTKGQGGQGGERPITNYQLPITTPTLAMVDGSLIYWFLEQLPLEARDRILPPILTAWEQLKALSIPIMGYLSASRSMESLNFLRLQACIHEVPDCASFCPNQIEKVPCQVLEPLRDAALWSIQLQPGQRSTLWRSSARITELYGDCTIYFCYVHVGTEIARVEVPAWVAEDEALFNQSLGLMLAQVQKGYGYPVVLAEAHNQAVVRGGDRARFFAMLEQQMIKAGLRNVGISYKEARKRGSIA
;
A
#
# COMPACT_ATOMS: atom_id res chain seq x y z
N MET A 1 28.61 -0.51 21.12
CA MET A 1 28.06 -1.81 21.55
C MET A 1 27.04 -1.55 22.64
N LEU A 2 25.82 -2.09 22.52
CA LEU A 2 24.76 -1.93 23.52
C LEU A 2 25.10 -2.74 24.78
N ASP A 3 24.97 -2.14 25.97
CA ASP A 3 25.23 -2.82 27.24
C ASP A 3 23.96 -3.54 27.74
N LEU A 4 23.88 -4.83 27.43
CA LEU A 4 22.72 -5.67 27.75
C LEU A 4 22.48 -5.82 29.26
N THR A 5 23.49 -5.64 30.11
CA THR A 5 23.32 -5.72 31.57
C THR A 5 22.57 -4.50 32.11
N LYS A 6 22.83 -3.32 31.54
CA LYS A 6 22.06 -2.10 31.87
C LYS A 6 20.64 -2.16 31.33
N VAL A 7 20.45 -2.74 30.14
CA VAL A 7 19.11 -2.99 29.58
C VAL A 7 18.31 -3.92 30.48
N ALA A 8 18.89 -5.05 30.91
CA ALA A 8 18.21 -6.00 31.80
C ALA A 8 17.75 -5.35 33.12
N LYS A 9 18.57 -4.47 33.71
CA LYS A 9 18.18 -3.68 34.89
C LYS A 9 17.04 -2.70 34.59
N ALA A 10 17.09 -2.01 33.45
CA ALA A 10 16.02 -1.10 33.02
C ALA A 10 14.71 -1.82 32.68
N MET A 11 14.74 -3.15 32.43
CA MET A 11 13.57 -3.96 32.16
C MET A 11 12.88 -4.54 33.42
N GLN A 12 13.42 -4.28 34.62
CA GLN A 12 12.77 -4.69 35.87
C GLN A 12 11.41 -3.99 36.01
N GLY A 13 10.34 -4.77 36.16
CA GLY A 13 8.96 -4.26 36.23
C GLY A 13 8.17 -4.30 34.91
N ILE A 14 8.82 -4.55 33.76
CA ILE A 14 8.13 -4.68 32.46
C ILE A 14 7.07 -5.78 32.52
N SER A 15 7.37 -6.94 33.12
CA SER A 15 6.41 -8.06 33.20
C SER A 15 5.12 -7.70 33.95
N GLN A 16 5.22 -6.88 35.01
CA GLN A 16 4.06 -6.46 35.79
C GLN A 16 3.24 -5.42 35.03
N HIS A 17 3.91 -4.45 34.40
CA HIS A 17 3.25 -3.47 33.53
C HIS A 17 2.53 -4.15 32.35
N LEU A 18 3.19 -5.10 31.68
CA LEU A 18 2.59 -5.88 30.59
C LEU A 18 1.38 -6.70 31.05
N SER A 19 1.42 -7.28 32.25
CA SER A 19 0.28 -8.05 32.79
C SER A 19 -0.95 -7.14 33.02
N THR A 20 -0.74 -5.94 33.56
CA THR A 20 -1.80 -4.94 33.74
C THR A 20 -2.35 -4.47 32.39
N GLU A 21 -1.49 -4.20 31.41
CA GLU A 21 -1.90 -3.80 30.07
C GLU A 21 -2.69 -4.90 29.34
N VAL A 22 -2.30 -6.18 29.52
CA VAL A 22 -3.06 -7.32 28.97
C VAL A 22 -4.45 -7.40 29.57
N ALA A 23 -4.60 -7.25 30.89
CA ALA A 23 -5.91 -7.25 31.55
C ALA A 23 -6.79 -6.07 31.07
N ALA A 24 -6.23 -4.87 30.98
CA ALA A 24 -6.93 -3.70 30.48
C ALA A 24 -7.28 -3.81 28.98
N SER A 25 -6.44 -4.44 28.18
CA SER A 25 -6.69 -4.73 26.77
C SER A 25 -7.87 -5.70 26.61
N ARG A 26 -7.91 -6.77 27.43
CA ARG A 26 -9.02 -7.73 27.43
C ARG A 26 -10.36 -7.08 27.77
N GLN A 27 -10.42 -6.25 28.81
CA GLN A 27 -11.64 -5.52 29.17
C GLN A 27 -12.12 -4.59 28.05
N ARG A 28 -11.19 -3.90 27.38
CA ARG A 28 -11.52 -3.06 26.21
C ARG A 28 -12.02 -3.87 25.03
N LEU A 29 -11.51 -5.08 24.85
CA LEU A 29 -11.95 -5.97 23.79
C LEU A 29 -13.36 -6.52 24.05
N GLU A 30 -13.67 -6.88 25.29
CA GLU A 30 -15.03 -7.25 25.73
C GLU A 30 -16.01 -6.08 25.50
N LEU A 31 -15.64 -4.85 25.89
CA LEU A 31 -16.44 -3.65 25.60
C LEU A 31 -16.62 -3.41 24.09
N ALA A 32 -15.58 -3.63 23.28
CA ALA A 32 -15.68 -3.50 21.83
C ALA A 32 -16.66 -4.51 21.22
N GLN A 33 -16.69 -5.75 21.74
CA GLN A 33 -17.67 -6.77 21.33
C GLN A 33 -19.11 -6.36 21.68
N ASP A 34 -19.32 -5.82 22.89
CA ASP A 34 -20.63 -5.34 23.33
C ASP A 34 -21.13 -4.19 22.44
N LEU A 35 -20.26 -3.21 22.18
CA LEU A 35 -20.56 -2.09 21.28
C LEU A 35 -20.82 -2.54 19.84
N MET A 36 -20.06 -3.51 19.34
CA MET A 36 -20.27 -4.08 18.01
C MET A 36 -21.63 -4.78 17.93
N THR A 37 -21.99 -5.58 18.95
CA THR A 37 -23.26 -6.29 19.02
C THR A 37 -24.45 -5.32 19.09
N ALA A 38 -24.31 -4.21 19.81
CA ALA A 38 -25.29 -3.13 19.82
C ALA A 38 -25.38 -2.44 18.45
N ALA A 39 -24.24 -2.17 17.81
CA ALA A 39 -24.16 -1.54 16.50
C ALA A 39 -24.80 -2.40 15.39
N TYR A 40 -24.78 -3.75 15.50
CA TYR A 40 -25.49 -4.62 14.56
C TYR A 40 -26.98 -4.31 14.46
N LYS A 41 -27.61 -4.03 15.61
CA LYS A 41 -29.06 -3.74 15.68
C LYS A 41 -29.39 -2.35 15.15
N ASN A 42 -28.46 -1.41 15.24
CA ASN A 42 -28.66 0.01 14.95
C ASN A 42 -27.86 0.49 13.72
N GLN A 43 -27.31 -0.41 12.90
CA GLN A 43 -26.38 -0.06 11.81
C GLN A 43 -26.95 1.02 10.89
N ALA A 44 -28.20 0.88 10.44
CA ALA A 44 -28.84 1.84 9.55
C ALA A 44 -28.94 3.24 10.17
N GLU A 45 -29.29 3.33 11.46
CA GLU A 45 -29.36 4.59 12.19
C GLU A 45 -27.97 5.22 12.36
N LEU A 46 -26.95 4.41 12.72
CA LEU A 46 -25.57 4.88 12.85
C LEU A 46 -25.03 5.41 11.52
N MET A 47 -25.30 4.73 10.40
CA MET A 47 -24.94 5.17 9.06
C MET A 47 -25.65 6.48 8.68
N GLN A 48 -26.93 6.64 9.04
CA GLN A 48 -27.66 7.89 8.81
C GLN A 48 -27.06 9.05 9.63
N ARG A 49 -26.77 8.82 10.92
CA ARG A 49 -26.11 9.80 11.79
C ARG A 49 -24.75 10.21 11.24
N GLN A 50 -23.93 9.24 10.84
CA GLN A 50 -22.63 9.47 10.21
C GLN A 50 -22.76 10.33 8.95
N LYS A 51 -23.71 10.01 8.06
CA LYS A 51 -23.94 10.75 6.82
C LYS A 51 -24.39 12.19 7.09
N GLN A 52 -25.32 12.38 8.03
CA GLN A 52 -25.88 13.69 8.37
C GLN A 52 -24.85 14.61 9.03
N TRP A 53 -23.97 14.05 9.87
CA TRP A 53 -23.03 14.82 10.69
C TRP A 53 -21.57 14.72 10.23
N ARG A 54 -21.32 14.16 9.04
CA ARG A 54 -19.97 13.93 8.48
C ARG A 54 -19.03 15.11 8.66
N ASP A 55 -19.47 16.32 8.31
CA ASP A 55 -18.64 17.53 8.33
C ASP A 55 -18.37 18.06 9.75
N ARG A 56 -19.08 17.52 10.75
CA ARG A 56 -18.95 17.90 12.16
C ARG A 56 -18.30 16.81 13.01
N ILE A 57 -18.08 15.63 12.45
CA ILE A 57 -17.32 14.54 13.07
C ILE A 57 -15.83 14.80 12.83
N LEU A 58 -15.08 14.87 13.92
CA LEU A 58 -13.66 15.28 13.93
C LEU A 58 -12.67 14.11 13.78
N PHE A 59 -13.15 12.93 13.40
CA PHE A 59 -12.33 11.73 13.23
C PHE A 59 -12.82 10.89 12.05
N SER A 60 -11.91 10.16 11.39
CA SER A 60 -12.26 9.31 10.25
C SER A 60 -13.11 8.12 10.70
N THR A 61 -14.32 8.03 10.18
CA THR A 61 -15.25 6.92 10.42
C THR A 61 -15.51 6.24 9.09
N ALA A 62 -15.07 4.99 8.93
CA ALA A 62 -15.41 4.27 7.72
C ALA A 62 -16.91 3.98 7.65
N VAL A 63 -17.43 3.83 6.44
CA VAL A 63 -18.84 3.51 6.19
C VAL A 63 -18.93 2.01 5.91
N PRO A 64 -19.70 1.21 6.68
CA PRO A 64 -19.89 -0.19 6.38
C PRO A 64 -20.75 -0.34 5.12
N MET A 65 -20.29 -1.16 4.18
CA MET A 65 -20.95 -1.40 2.88
C MET A 65 -21.71 -2.74 2.87
N GLU A 66 -21.43 -3.60 3.85
CA GLU A 66 -22.13 -4.85 4.12
C GLU A 66 -22.62 -4.83 5.59
N PRO A 67 -23.43 -5.80 6.03
CA PRO A 67 -23.75 -5.95 7.45
C PRO A 67 -22.49 -6.04 8.32
N LEU A 68 -22.47 -5.35 9.45
CA LEU A 68 -21.31 -5.30 10.34
C LEU A 68 -20.86 -6.68 10.86
N ASN A 69 -21.78 -7.65 10.95
CA ASN A 69 -21.53 -9.03 11.36
C ASN A 69 -21.12 -9.95 10.19
N THR A 70 -20.77 -9.39 9.03
CA THR A 70 -20.31 -10.16 7.87
C THR A 70 -18.95 -10.78 8.15
N CYS A 71 -18.90 -12.11 8.08
CA CYS A 71 -17.69 -12.91 8.08
C CYS A 71 -17.78 -13.90 6.91
N ILE A 72 -16.95 -13.74 5.88
CA ILE A 72 -17.03 -14.52 4.63
C ILE A 72 -15.72 -15.28 4.42
N ASP A 73 -15.83 -16.59 4.18
CA ASP A 73 -14.69 -17.42 3.77
C ASP A 73 -14.19 -17.00 2.38
N LEU A 74 -12.88 -16.82 2.26
CA LEU A 74 -12.26 -16.47 1.00
C LEU A 74 -12.26 -17.66 0.03
N PRO A 75 -12.52 -17.43 -1.27
CA PRO A 75 -12.53 -18.51 -2.24
C PRO A 75 -11.13 -19.07 -2.47
N VAL A 76 -11.07 -20.33 -2.87
CA VAL A 76 -9.83 -20.95 -3.33
C VAL A 76 -9.38 -20.26 -4.63
N PRO A 77 -8.11 -19.82 -4.74
CA PRO A 77 -7.60 -19.20 -5.95
C PRO A 77 -7.68 -20.15 -7.15
N PRO A 78 -7.92 -19.63 -8.36
CA PRO A 78 -7.79 -20.40 -9.60
C PRO A 78 -6.41 -21.06 -9.70
N LYS A 79 -6.33 -22.29 -10.22
CA LYS A 79 -5.03 -23.00 -10.36
C LYS A 79 -4.04 -22.26 -11.26
N THR A 80 -4.58 -21.58 -12.27
CA THR A 80 -3.82 -20.79 -13.25
C THR A 80 -4.12 -19.32 -13.00
N HIS A 81 -3.11 -18.57 -12.58
CA HIS A 81 -3.23 -17.13 -12.31
C HIS A 81 -1.85 -16.46 -12.33
N THR A 82 -1.84 -15.14 -12.39
CA THR A 82 -0.63 -14.30 -12.32
C THR A 82 -0.77 -13.30 -11.17
N VAL A 83 0.32 -13.03 -10.46
CA VAL A 83 0.39 -11.92 -9.50
C VAL A 83 1.60 -11.07 -9.81
N LEU A 84 1.43 -9.75 -9.78
CA LEU A 84 2.47 -8.78 -10.07
C LEU A 84 2.56 -7.72 -8.97
N ALA A 85 3.77 -7.24 -8.72
CA ALA A 85 4.03 -6.21 -7.72
C ALA A 85 5.27 -5.38 -8.08
N THR A 86 5.33 -4.20 -7.47
CA THR A 86 6.48 -3.32 -7.49
C THR A 86 6.78 -2.81 -6.09
N ASP A 87 8.06 -2.58 -5.80
CA ASP A 87 8.51 -1.84 -4.61
C ASP A 87 9.67 -0.93 -5.04
N GLY A 88 9.99 0.08 -4.25
CA GLY A 88 11.00 1.08 -4.58
C GLY A 88 12.04 1.25 -3.47
N SER A 89 13.30 1.43 -3.87
CA SER A 89 14.32 1.97 -3.00
C SER A 89 15.07 3.12 -3.67
N GLN A 90 16.00 3.74 -2.94
CA GLN A 90 16.60 4.99 -3.37
C GLN A 90 18.01 5.22 -2.83
N ILE A 91 18.82 5.98 -3.58
CA ILE A 91 20.06 6.60 -3.11
C ILE A 91 19.83 8.10 -3.00
N ALA A 92 19.79 8.61 -1.78
CA ALA A 92 19.61 10.04 -1.51
C ALA A 92 20.80 10.88 -2.03
N PRO A 93 20.55 12.13 -2.45
CA PRO A 93 21.59 13.01 -2.93
C PRO A 93 22.51 13.47 -1.79
N ASN A 94 23.81 13.57 -2.05
CA ASN A 94 24.81 13.96 -1.05
C ASN A 94 25.79 14.99 -1.62
N HIS A 95 25.93 16.13 -0.96
CA HIS A 95 26.84 17.22 -1.36
C HIS A 95 28.33 16.88 -1.20
N HIS A 96 28.66 15.80 -0.50
CA HIS A 96 30.03 15.31 -0.31
C HIS A 96 30.45 14.25 -1.32
N GLU A 97 29.53 13.83 -2.18
CA GLU A 97 29.78 12.93 -3.30
C GLU A 97 30.22 13.70 -4.54
N ILE A 98 30.75 12.97 -5.53
CA ILE A 98 31.27 13.52 -6.79
C ILE A 98 30.24 14.27 -7.64
N ALA A 99 28.96 13.99 -7.45
CA ALA A 99 27.85 14.60 -8.17
C ALA A 99 26.62 14.66 -7.27
N TYR A 100 25.93 15.80 -7.27
CA TYR A 100 24.67 15.96 -6.57
C TYR A 100 23.53 15.41 -7.44
N CYS A 101 23.25 14.12 -7.29
CA CYS A 101 22.20 13.39 -8.00
C CYS A 101 21.57 12.37 -7.06
N TYR A 102 20.42 11.83 -7.45
CA TYR A 102 19.80 10.72 -6.75
C TYR A 102 19.39 9.61 -7.71
N LEU A 103 19.17 8.42 -7.15
CA LEU A 103 18.74 7.25 -7.90
C LEU A 103 17.46 6.70 -7.26
N LEU A 104 16.49 6.36 -8.09
CA LEU A 104 15.35 5.50 -7.71
C LEU A 104 15.55 4.14 -8.35
N ASN A 105 15.33 3.07 -7.59
CA ASN A 105 15.38 1.70 -8.09
C ASN A 105 14.05 1.03 -7.82
N ILE A 106 13.30 0.71 -8.87
CA ILE A 106 12.00 0.05 -8.74
C ILE A 106 12.17 -1.44 -9.02
N GLY A 107 11.97 -2.28 -8.01
CA GLY A 107 11.90 -3.72 -8.17
C GLY A 107 10.59 -4.12 -8.85
N ARG A 108 10.65 -5.05 -9.81
CA ARG A 108 9.49 -5.53 -10.57
C ARG A 108 9.41 -7.03 -10.46
N VAL A 109 8.21 -7.53 -10.15
CA VAL A 109 7.96 -8.96 -10.00
C VAL A 109 6.70 -9.36 -10.73
N VAL A 110 6.79 -10.43 -11.51
CA VAL A 110 5.65 -11.17 -12.06
C VAL A 110 5.81 -12.64 -11.74
N LEU A 111 4.84 -13.20 -11.00
CA LEU A 111 4.78 -14.61 -10.67
C LEU A 111 3.63 -15.26 -11.44
N HIS A 112 3.97 -16.28 -12.24
CA HIS A 112 3.00 -17.06 -13.01
C HIS A 112 2.77 -18.43 -12.35
N TYR A 113 1.51 -18.72 -12.01
CA TYR A 113 1.10 -19.98 -11.42
C TYR A 113 0.33 -20.82 -12.42
N GLY A 114 0.65 -22.11 -12.52
CA GLY A 114 -0.05 -23.06 -13.40
C GLY A 114 0.07 -22.79 -14.90
N GLN A 115 1.05 -21.96 -15.31
CA GLN A 115 1.23 -21.51 -16.71
C GLN A 115 2.52 -22.04 -17.37
N ASN A 116 3.41 -22.71 -16.63
CA ASN A 116 4.74 -23.12 -17.12
C ASN A 116 5.56 -21.96 -17.73
N ARG A 117 5.43 -20.76 -17.17
CA ARG A 117 6.15 -19.54 -17.56
C ARG A 117 7.19 -19.20 -16.49
N GLN A 118 8.34 -18.70 -16.92
CA GLN A 118 9.36 -18.19 -16.00
C GLN A 118 8.86 -16.90 -15.32
N PRO A 119 9.16 -16.69 -14.04
CA PRO A 119 8.85 -15.43 -13.38
C PRO A 119 9.73 -14.30 -13.95
N LEU A 120 9.23 -13.06 -13.85
CA LEU A 120 10.04 -11.87 -14.04
C LEU A 120 10.45 -11.37 -12.65
N LEU A 121 11.75 -11.24 -12.42
CA LEU A 121 12.36 -10.74 -11.19
C LEU A 121 13.51 -9.82 -11.60
N ASP A 122 13.29 -8.51 -11.63
CA ASP A 122 14.34 -7.55 -11.98
C ASP A 122 14.09 -6.18 -11.32
N SER A 123 14.94 -5.20 -11.66
CA SER A 123 14.75 -3.82 -11.21
C SER A 123 15.03 -2.80 -12.32
N LEU A 124 14.39 -1.65 -12.20
CA LEU A 124 14.58 -0.49 -13.07
C LEU A 124 15.22 0.65 -12.28
N PRO A 125 16.55 0.85 -12.40
CA PRO A 125 17.22 2.01 -11.85
C PRO A 125 17.09 3.23 -12.76
N GLU A 126 16.72 4.37 -12.20
CA GLU A 126 16.67 5.66 -12.89
C GLU A 126 17.47 6.72 -12.11
N VAL A 127 18.30 7.49 -12.82
CA VAL A 127 19.19 8.50 -12.24
C VAL A 127 18.66 9.89 -12.54
N PHE A 128 18.50 10.68 -11.48
CA PHE A 128 17.99 12.04 -11.52
C PHE A 128 19.08 13.03 -11.14
N TYR A 129 19.43 13.90 -12.09
CA TYR A 129 20.59 14.78 -11.97
C TYR A 129 20.36 16.17 -12.59
N ARG A 130 19.22 16.42 -13.22
CA ARG A 130 18.95 17.71 -13.86
C ARG A 130 18.41 18.72 -12.84
N PRO A 131 18.59 20.05 -13.06
CA PRO A 131 18.07 21.06 -12.15
C PRO A 131 16.58 20.91 -11.85
N GLU A 132 15.79 20.57 -12.86
CA GLU A 132 14.35 20.30 -12.74
C GLU A 132 14.02 19.07 -11.88
N ASP A 133 14.93 18.10 -11.77
CA ASP A 133 14.73 16.94 -10.89
C ASP A 133 15.13 17.23 -9.43
N LEU A 134 16.15 18.08 -9.26
CA LEU A 134 16.84 18.29 -7.98
C LEU A 134 16.27 19.46 -7.18
N TYR A 135 15.76 20.48 -7.87
CA TYR A 135 15.42 21.76 -7.25
C TYR A 135 13.95 22.15 -7.37
N ILE A 136 13.15 21.47 -8.22
CA ILE A 136 11.73 21.78 -8.40
C ILE A 136 10.95 21.79 -7.08
N SER A 137 11.27 20.87 -6.16
CA SER A 137 10.55 20.75 -4.90
C SER A 137 10.78 21.92 -3.93
N ARG A 138 11.90 22.65 -4.10
CA ARG A 138 12.31 23.72 -3.18
C ARG A 138 11.36 24.91 -3.24
N GLN A 139 10.72 25.15 -4.38
CA GLN A 139 9.71 26.21 -4.52
C GLN A 139 8.49 25.98 -3.62
N TRP A 140 8.26 24.73 -3.21
CA TRP A 140 7.20 24.33 -2.28
C TRP A 140 7.70 24.12 -0.85
N GLY A 141 8.95 24.48 -0.55
CA GLY A 141 9.57 24.23 0.76
C GLY A 141 9.90 22.77 1.05
N ILE A 142 9.79 21.88 0.06
CA ILE A 142 10.00 20.43 0.23
C ILE A 142 11.47 20.08 -0.05
N ARG A 143 12.08 19.34 0.88
CA ARG A 143 13.47 18.88 0.72
C ARG A 143 13.56 17.88 -0.44
N THR A 144 14.65 17.90 -1.20
CA THR A 144 14.85 16.98 -2.35
C THR A 144 14.75 15.50 -1.95
N GLU A 145 15.25 15.15 -0.76
CA GLU A 145 15.17 13.79 -0.21
C GLU A 145 13.73 13.34 0.10
N GLU A 146 12.89 14.26 0.55
CA GLU A 146 11.47 14.00 0.80
C GLU A 146 10.71 13.91 -0.53
N TRP A 147 10.98 14.84 -1.44
CA TRP A 147 10.42 14.84 -2.79
C TRP A 147 10.71 13.55 -3.56
N MET A 148 11.92 13.01 -3.43
CA MET A 148 12.28 11.76 -4.08
C MET A 148 11.40 10.59 -3.61
N GLY A 149 10.99 10.58 -2.34
CA GLY A 149 10.11 9.56 -1.78
C GLY A 149 8.74 9.58 -2.43
N TYR A 150 8.18 10.78 -2.67
CA TYR A 150 6.90 10.92 -3.39
C TYR A 150 7.02 10.51 -4.85
N ARG A 151 8.12 10.90 -5.51
CA ARG A 151 8.40 10.46 -6.89
C ARG A 151 8.53 8.95 -6.98
N ARG A 152 9.19 8.31 -6.01
CA ARG A 152 9.32 6.86 -5.92
C ARG A 152 7.95 6.18 -5.89
N THR A 153 7.02 6.65 -5.06
CA THR A 153 5.64 6.13 -5.02
C THR A 153 4.91 6.30 -6.36
N ALA A 154 5.08 7.43 -7.05
CA ALA A 154 4.51 7.62 -8.39
C ALA A 154 5.13 6.68 -9.43
N SER A 155 6.45 6.47 -9.37
CA SER A 155 7.18 5.53 -10.23
C SER A 155 6.77 4.08 -9.98
N GLU A 156 6.60 3.65 -8.73
CA GLU A 156 6.10 2.31 -8.36
C GLU A 156 4.75 2.05 -9.05
N ALA A 157 3.77 2.96 -8.89
CA ALA A 157 2.45 2.81 -9.50
C ALA A 157 2.52 2.77 -11.03
N THR A 158 3.31 3.66 -11.66
CA THR A 158 3.45 3.73 -13.11
C THR A 158 4.06 2.44 -13.67
N VAL A 159 5.16 1.97 -13.08
CA VAL A 159 5.85 0.75 -13.50
C VAL A 159 4.97 -0.49 -13.29
N LEU A 160 4.13 -0.52 -12.24
CA LEU A 160 3.17 -1.60 -12.00
C LEU A 160 2.16 -1.71 -13.15
N ALA A 161 1.63 -0.58 -13.63
CA ALA A 161 0.70 -0.54 -14.75
C ALA A 161 1.36 -0.93 -16.08
N GLU A 162 2.60 -0.47 -16.33
CA GLU A 162 3.39 -0.89 -17.50
C GLU A 162 3.65 -2.40 -17.50
N LEU A 163 3.98 -2.96 -16.33
CA LEU A 163 4.20 -4.39 -16.15
C LEU A 163 2.93 -5.19 -16.43
N ALA A 164 1.80 -4.73 -15.91
CA ALA A 164 0.48 -5.29 -16.21
C ALA A 164 0.16 -5.27 -17.72
N ALA A 165 0.40 -4.15 -18.40
CA ALA A 165 0.19 -4.02 -19.84
C ALA A 165 1.10 -4.99 -20.63
N ALA A 166 2.37 -5.13 -20.24
CA ALA A 166 3.30 -6.07 -20.87
C ALA A 166 2.86 -7.54 -20.70
N VAL A 167 2.35 -7.91 -19.52
CA VAL A 167 1.81 -9.25 -19.26
C VAL A 167 0.63 -9.53 -20.18
N VAL A 168 -0.29 -8.58 -20.38
CA VAL A 168 -1.42 -8.73 -21.31
C VAL A 168 -0.95 -8.78 -22.76
N GLY A 169 -0.07 -7.86 -23.19
CA GLY A 169 0.42 -7.81 -24.57
C GLY A 169 1.23 -9.05 -24.99
N SER A 170 2.05 -9.62 -24.10
CA SER A 170 2.78 -10.86 -24.39
C SER A 170 1.85 -12.05 -24.69
N ARG A 171 0.66 -12.08 -24.07
CA ARG A 171 -0.34 -13.15 -24.26
C ARG A 171 -1.04 -13.05 -25.61
N GLU A 172 -1.38 -11.83 -26.04
CA GLU A 172 -2.02 -11.62 -27.36
C GLU A 172 -1.13 -12.07 -28.52
N GLN A 173 0.19 -11.97 -28.37
CA GLN A 173 1.15 -12.43 -29.38
C GLN A 173 1.24 -13.96 -29.44
N GLU A 174 1.21 -14.65 -28.29
CA GLU A 174 1.22 -16.11 -28.20
C GLU A 174 -0.06 -16.74 -28.77
N ASP A 175 -1.24 -16.19 -28.47
CA ASP A 175 -2.52 -16.66 -29.01
C ASP A 175 -2.59 -16.51 -30.55
N LYS A 176 -1.96 -15.47 -31.10
CA LYS A 176 -1.83 -15.28 -32.56
C LYS A 176 -0.80 -16.23 -33.18
N GLY A 177 0.31 -16.51 -32.48
CA GLY A 177 1.35 -17.45 -32.92
C GLY A 177 0.88 -18.91 -32.99
N THR A 178 -0.15 -19.28 -32.22
CA THR A 178 -0.69 -20.65 -32.19
C THR A 178 -1.75 -20.90 -33.29
N LYS A 179 -2.20 -19.86 -34.00
CA LYS A 179 -3.20 -19.95 -35.10
C LYS A 179 -2.63 -19.71 -36.50
N GLY A 180 -1.44 -20.24 -36.80
CA GLY A 180 -0.74 -19.95 -38.05
C GLY A 180 -0.01 -21.12 -38.72
N GLN A 181 -0.73 -22.17 -39.14
CA GLN A 181 -0.45 -22.85 -40.42
C GLN A 181 -1.76 -23.32 -41.07
N GLY A 182 -2.20 -22.58 -42.10
CA GLY A 182 -3.23 -23.03 -43.04
C GLY A 182 -4.21 -21.94 -43.48
N GLY A 183 -4.00 -21.37 -44.67
CA GLY A 183 -5.07 -20.72 -45.45
C GLY A 183 -4.79 -19.29 -45.91
N GLN A 184 -4.57 -19.13 -47.21
CA GLN A 184 -4.50 -17.85 -47.93
C GLN A 184 -5.88 -17.15 -48.00
N GLY A 185 -5.85 -15.81 -48.00
CA GLY A 185 -6.75 -14.98 -48.80
C GLY A 185 -8.07 -14.54 -48.15
N GLY A 186 -8.15 -13.26 -47.78
CA GLY A 186 -9.41 -12.56 -47.54
C GLY A 186 -9.27 -11.34 -46.64
N GLU A 187 -9.21 -10.14 -47.22
CA GLU A 187 -9.49 -8.89 -46.49
C GLU A 187 -10.90 -8.94 -45.89
N ARG A 188 -11.02 -8.75 -44.56
CA ARG A 188 -12.26 -8.40 -43.83
C ARG A 188 -11.92 -7.96 -42.39
N PRO A 189 -12.80 -7.17 -41.73
CA PRO A 189 -12.43 -5.92 -41.10
C PRO A 189 -11.96 -6.05 -39.65
N ILE A 190 -11.21 -5.02 -39.22
CA ILE A 190 -10.80 -4.79 -37.84
C ILE A 190 -12.06 -4.50 -37.01
N THR A 191 -12.63 -5.51 -36.37
CA THR A 191 -13.59 -5.31 -35.28
C THR A 191 -12.87 -5.50 -33.96
N ASN A 192 -12.57 -4.37 -33.31
CA ASN A 192 -12.16 -4.29 -31.91
C ASN A 192 -13.20 -4.96 -31.01
N TYR A 193 -12.91 -6.18 -30.58
CA TYR A 193 -13.48 -6.73 -29.36
C TYR A 193 -12.32 -7.32 -28.57
N GLN A 194 -11.93 -6.60 -27.50
CA GLN A 194 -11.00 -7.08 -26.48
C GLN A 194 -11.52 -8.42 -25.97
N LEU A 195 -10.77 -9.50 -26.23
CA LEU A 195 -11.02 -10.78 -25.57
C LEU A 195 -10.70 -10.59 -24.08
N PRO A 196 -11.59 -10.97 -23.15
CA PRO A 196 -11.32 -10.84 -21.72
C PRO A 196 -10.08 -11.65 -21.36
N ILE A 197 -9.30 -11.14 -20.41
CA ILE A 197 -8.14 -11.85 -19.85
C ILE A 197 -8.60 -13.22 -19.39
N THR A 198 -8.10 -14.28 -20.04
CA THR A 198 -8.48 -15.66 -19.71
C THR A 198 -7.82 -16.17 -18.42
N THR A 199 -6.77 -15.50 -17.95
CA THR A 199 -5.99 -15.88 -16.77
C THR A 199 -6.09 -14.80 -15.67
N PRO A 200 -6.79 -15.09 -14.56
CA PRO A 200 -6.85 -14.27 -13.35
C PRO A 200 -5.52 -13.59 -13.02
N THR A 201 -5.51 -12.27 -12.90
CA THR A 201 -4.29 -11.49 -12.65
C THR A 201 -4.53 -10.48 -11.54
N LEU A 202 -3.63 -10.36 -10.57
CA LEU A 202 -3.72 -9.41 -9.45
C LEU A 202 -2.46 -8.54 -9.39
N ALA A 203 -2.65 -7.22 -9.30
CA ALA A 203 -1.59 -6.27 -8.98
C ALA A 203 -1.59 -5.98 -7.48
N MET A 204 -0.45 -6.12 -6.81
CA MET A 204 -0.30 -5.88 -5.37
C MET A 204 0.67 -4.74 -5.09
N VAL A 205 0.35 -3.94 -4.07
CA VAL A 205 1.18 -2.88 -3.51
C VAL A 205 1.41 -3.14 -2.02
N ASP A 206 2.63 -2.92 -1.55
CA ASP A 206 2.95 -3.00 -0.12
C ASP A 206 2.54 -1.70 0.58
N GLY A 207 1.54 -1.78 1.44
CA GLY A 207 1.00 -0.64 2.17
C GLY A 207 -0.33 -0.10 1.63
N SER A 208 -0.64 1.13 2.04
CA SER A 208 -1.95 1.75 1.82
C SER A 208 -2.08 2.32 0.41
N LEU A 209 -3.27 2.18 -0.16
CA LEU A 209 -3.70 2.93 -1.34
C LEU A 209 -4.19 4.34 -0.96
N ILE A 210 -4.24 4.69 0.33
CA ILE A 210 -4.55 6.03 0.83
C ILE A 210 -3.25 6.78 1.12
N TYR A 211 -2.90 7.72 0.24
CA TYR A 211 -1.69 8.54 0.32
C TYR A 211 -1.87 9.77 1.23
N TRP A 212 -1.90 9.55 2.54
CA TRP A 212 -2.06 10.60 3.57
C TRP A 212 -1.02 11.72 3.47
N PHE A 213 0.18 11.44 2.98
CA PHE A 213 1.23 12.46 2.82
C PHE A 213 0.79 13.60 1.88
N LEU A 214 -0.16 13.36 0.97
CA LEU A 214 -0.67 14.38 0.06
C LEU A 214 -1.40 15.52 0.79
N GLU A 215 -1.90 15.31 2.02
CA GLU A 215 -2.59 16.35 2.80
C GLU A 215 -1.66 17.51 3.15
N GLN A 216 -0.38 17.21 3.34
CA GLN A 216 0.66 18.18 3.72
C GLN A 216 1.29 18.86 2.50
N LEU A 217 1.04 18.35 1.29
CA LEU A 217 1.62 18.89 0.06
C LEU A 217 0.84 20.10 -0.46
N PRO A 218 1.55 21.17 -0.89
CA PRO A 218 0.96 22.22 -1.70
C PRO A 218 0.32 21.66 -2.99
N LEU A 219 -0.72 22.34 -3.49
CA LEU A 219 -1.49 21.90 -4.65
C LEU A 219 -0.61 21.59 -5.87
N GLU A 220 0.29 22.50 -6.24
CA GLU A 220 1.18 22.33 -7.39
C GLU A 220 2.13 21.12 -7.24
N ALA A 221 2.58 20.82 -6.01
CA ALA A 221 3.42 19.67 -5.73
C ALA A 221 2.62 18.37 -5.88
N ARG A 222 1.40 18.37 -5.36
CA ARG A 222 0.44 17.27 -5.45
C ARG A 222 0.08 16.94 -6.91
N ASP A 223 -0.11 17.96 -7.76
CA ASP A 223 -0.43 17.82 -9.18
C ASP A 223 0.69 17.16 -10.00
N ARG A 224 1.90 17.02 -9.44
CA ARG A 224 3.00 16.27 -10.06
C ARG A 224 3.07 14.81 -9.62
N ILE A 225 2.42 14.45 -8.51
CA ILE A 225 2.53 13.12 -7.89
C ILE A 225 1.27 12.30 -8.10
N LEU A 226 0.09 12.88 -7.82
CA LEU A 226 -1.17 12.15 -7.85
C LEU A 226 -1.63 11.75 -9.27
N PRO A 227 -1.57 12.63 -10.30
CA PRO A 227 -2.09 12.28 -11.62
C PRO A 227 -1.41 11.07 -12.29
N PRO A 228 -0.06 10.89 -12.22
CA PRO A 228 0.58 9.67 -12.71
C PRO A 228 0.06 8.40 -12.03
N ILE A 229 -0.17 8.45 -10.72
CA ILE A 229 -0.70 7.30 -9.95
C ILE A 229 -2.12 6.96 -10.39
N LEU A 230 -3.01 7.96 -10.50
CA LEU A 230 -4.38 7.73 -10.95
C LEU A 230 -4.42 7.24 -12.41
N THR A 231 -3.53 7.75 -13.26
CA THR A 231 -3.40 7.27 -14.65
C THR A 231 -3.01 5.80 -14.68
N ALA A 232 -2.07 5.38 -13.84
CA ALA A 232 -1.68 3.98 -13.70
C ALA A 232 -2.85 3.10 -13.22
N TRP A 233 -3.66 3.58 -12.28
CA TRP A 233 -4.85 2.85 -11.82
C TRP A 233 -5.93 2.74 -12.90
N GLU A 234 -6.16 3.79 -13.69
CA GLU A 234 -7.08 3.73 -14.83
C GLU A 234 -6.59 2.78 -15.91
N GLN A 235 -5.27 2.68 -16.15
CA GLN A 235 -4.70 1.65 -17.03
C GLN A 235 -4.97 0.23 -16.50
N LEU A 236 -4.75 -0.03 -15.20
CA LEU A 236 -5.05 -1.31 -14.59
C LEU A 236 -6.54 -1.67 -14.69
N LYS A 237 -7.42 -0.69 -14.46
CA LYS A 237 -8.88 -0.82 -14.63
C LYS A 237 -9.25 -1.13 -16.08
N ALA A 238 -8.69 -0.43 -17.05
CA ALA A 238 -8.91 -0.68 -18.48
C ALA A 238 -8.45 -2.08 -18.93
N LEU A 239 -7.44 -2.63 -18.25
CA LEU A 239 -6.99 -4.01 -18.44
C LEU A 239 -7.80 -5.03 -17.61
N SER A 240 -8.75 -4.58 -16.78
CA SER A 240 -9.48 -5.44 -15.82
C SER A 240 -8.54 -6.21 -14.86
N ILE A 241 -7.42 -5.58 -14.45
CA ILE A 241 -6.46 -6.15 -13.50
C ILE A 241 -6.62 -5.43 -12.16
N PRO A 242 -7.24 -6.05 -11.13
CA PRO A 242 -7.45 -5.44 -9.83
C PRO A 242 -6.12 -5.05 -9.19
N ILE A 243 -6.11 -3.87 -8.56
CA ILE A 243 -5.03 -3.42 -7.68
C ILE A 243 -5.43 -3.58 -6.23
N MET A 244 -4.51 -4.06 -5.40
CA MET A 244 -4.73 -4.33 -3.99
C MET A 244 -3.56 -3.85 -3.14
N GLY A 245 -3.84 -2.98 -2.17
CA GLY A 245 -2.92 -2.64 -1.09
C GLY A 245 -2.98 -3.69 0.02
N TYR A 246 -1.84 -4.22 0.43
CA TYR A 246 -1.72 -5.14 1.57
C TYR A 246 -1.06 -4.44 2.75
N LEU A 247 -1.74 -4.36 3.89
CA LEU A 247 -1.22 -3.74 5.10
C LEU A 247 -1.11 -4.79 6.21
N SER A 248 0.12 -5.26 6.46
CA SER A 248 0.48 -6.05 7.64
C SER A 248 0.48 -5.19 8.90
N ALA A 249 0.15 -5.80 10.05
CA ALA A 249 0.18 -5.16 11.37
C ALA A 249 -0.50 -3.77 11.39
N SER A 250 -1.65 -3.64 10.72
CA SER A 250 -2.32 -2.35 10.55
C SER A 250 -2.63 -1.68 11.88
N ARG A 251 -2.26 -0.40 11.98
CA ARG A 251 -2.55 0.46 13.15
C ARG A 251 -3.85 1.26 12.99
N SER A 252 -4.66 0.91 12.00
CA SER A 252 -5.91 1.62 11.72
C SER A 252 -6.92 1.47 12.86
N MET A 253 -7.80 2.46 12.94
CA MET A 253 -8.92 2.54 13.87
C MET A 253 -10.21 2.95 13.14
N GLU A 254 -10.24 2.92 11.80
CA GLU A 254 -11.41 3.42 11.05
C GLU A 254 -12.68 2.61 11.32
N SER A 255 -12.58 1.31 11.57
CA SER A 255 -13.76 0.48 11.93
C SER A 255 -14.16 0.66 13.40
N LEU A 256 -13.20 0.74 14.33
CA LEU A 256 -13.46 1.07 15.74
C LEU A 256 -14.03 2.48 15.91
N ASN A 257 -13.62 3.42 15.05
CA ASN A 257 -14.17 4.77 15.04
C ASN A 257 -15.67 4.76 14.70
N PHE A 258 -16.14 3.85 13.87
CA PHE A 258 -17.59 3.69 13.65
C PHE A 258 -18.33 3.35 14.95
N LEU A 259 -17.74 2.52 15.82
CA LEU A 259 -18.31 2.18 17.14
C LEU A 259 -18.34 3.37 18.12
N ARG A 260 -17.55 4.43 17.88
CA ARG A 260 -17.64 5.67 18.67
C ARG A 260 -18.99 6.37 18.49
N LEU A 261 -19.67 6.16 17.36
CA LEU A 261 -21.02 6.68 17.15
C LEU A 261 -22.02 5.99 18.08
N GLN A 262 -21.86 4.68 18.28
CA GLN A 262 -22.66 3.89 19.22
C GLN A 262 -22.32 4.22 20.68
N ALA A 263 -21.06 4.54 20.98
CA ALA A 263 -20.60 4.96 22.30
C ALA A 263 -20.77 6.47 22.59
N CYS A 264 -21.35 7.23 21.66
CA CYS A 264 -21.53 8.68 21.84
C CYS A 264 -22.56 8.96 22.94
N ILE A 265 -22.19 9.78 23.92
CA ILE A 265 -23.09 10.16 25.02
C ILE A 265 -24.06 11.27 24.62
N HIS A 266 -23.81 11.95 23.50
CA HIS A 266 -24.65 13.03 22.99
C HIS A 266 -25.71 12.46 22.04
N GLU A 267 -26.86 13.13 21.99
CA GLU A 267 -27.98 12.73 21.12
C GLU A 267 -27.56 12.67 19.64
N VAL A 268 -26.70 13.60 19.22
CA VAL A 268 -26.13 13.69 17.87
C VAL A 268 -24.61 13.81 17.92
N PRO A 269 -23.87 13.26 16.95
CA PRO A 269 -22.41 13.31 16.91
C PRO A 269 -21.88 14.66 16.36
N ASP A 270 -22.36 15.78 16.90
CA ASP A 270 -21.80 17.12 16.63
C ASP A 270 -20.50 17.33 17.42
N CYS A 271 -19.41 16.68 16.98
CA CYS A 271 -18.13 16.77 17.68
C CYS A 271 -17.59 18.21 17.72
N ALA A 272 -17.86 19.03 16.70
CA ALA A 272 -17.41 20.42 16.67
C ALA A 272 -18.02 21.27 17.80
N SER A 273 -19.28 21.02 18.18
CA SER A 273 -19.94 21.72 19.28
C SER A 273 -19.68 21.06 20.64
N PHE A 274 -19.72 19.74 20.71
CA PHE A 274 -19.69 19.00 21.99
C PHE A 274 -18.30 18.49 22.39
N CYS A 275 -17.33 18.45 21.48
CA CYS A 275 -15.98 17.95 21.71
C CYS A 275 -14.89 18.88 21.11
N PRO A 276 -14.89 20.19 21.40
CA PRO A 276 -14.00 21.15 20.75
C PRO A 276 -12.51 20.97 21.10
N ASN A 277 -12.20 20.40 22.28
CA ASN A 277 -10.83 20.11 22.72
C ASN A 277 -10.54 18.61 22.66
N GLN A 278 -10.08 18.11 21.52
CA GLN A 278 -9.65 16.71 21.34
C GLN A 278 -8.27 16.39 21.93
N ILE A 279 -7.62 17.36 22.58
CA ILE A 279 -6.35 17.15 23.28
C ILE A 279 -6.57 16.29 24.53
N GLU A 280 -7.75 16.39 25.16
CA GLU A 280 -8.19 15.49 26.22
C GLU A 280 -8.99 14.32 25.65
N LYS A 281 -8.95 13.19 26.36
CA LYS A 281 -9.70 11.98 25.97
C LYS A 281 -11.19 12.28 25.96
N VAL A 282 -11.83 12.22 24.78
CA VAL A 282 -13.25 12.49 24.66
C VAL A 282 -14.07 11.30 25.16
N PRO A 283 -15.29 11.50 25.71
CA PRO A 283 -16.05 10.44 26.38
C PRO A 283 -16.31 9.20 25.52
N CYS A 284 -16.44 9.35 24.19
CA CYS A 284 -16.67 8.24 23.27
C CYS A 284 -15.40 7.44 22.90
N GLN A 285 -14.20 7.85 23.31
CA GLN A 285 -12.93 7.13 23.10
C GLN A 285 -12.72 5.99 24.11
N VAL A 286 -13.78 5.22 24.40
CA VAL A 286 -13.75 4.16 25.41
C VAL A 286 -12.86 2.97 25.01
N LEU A 287 -12.59 2.81 23.71
CA LEU A 287 -11.83 1.68 23.15
C LEU A 287 -10.32 1.96 23.01
N GLU A 288 -9.84 3.18 23.23
CA GLU A 288 -8.40 3.47 23.08
C GLU A 288 -7.53 2.70 24.09
N PRO A 289 -6.35 2.17 23.69
CA PRO A 289 -5.69 2.31 22.39
C PRO A 289 -5.89 1.09 21.45
N LEU A 290 -7.03 0.37 21.58
CA LEU A 290 -7.34 -0.80 20.75
C LEU A 290 -7.28 -0.44 19.25
N ARG A 291 -6.82 -1.38 18.43
CA ARG A 291 -6.73 -1.24 16.97
C ARG A 291 -7.73 -2.17 16.30
N ASP A 292 -8.11 -1.84 15.07
CA ASP A 292 -9.08 -2.63 14.32
C ASP A 292 -8.66 -4.11 14.23
N ALA A 293 -7.37 -4.37 14.01
CA ALA A 293 -6.82 -5.73 13.95
C ALA A 293 -7.11 -6.57 15.21
N ALA A 294 -7.15 -5.95 16.40
CA ALA A 294 -7.45 -6.64 17.65
C ALA A 294 -8.95 -6.94 17.80
N LEU A 295 -9.82 -6.07 17.28
CA LEU A 295 -11.26 -6.35 17.22
C LEU A 295 -11.55 -7.51 16.26
N TRP A 296 -10.92 -7.51 15.08
CA TRP A 296 -11.19 -8.53 14.08
C TRP A 296 -10.54 -9.88 14.38
N SER A 297 -9.48 -9.93 15.21
CA SER A 297 -8.80 -11.19 15.58
C SER A 297 -9.67 -12.12 16.42
N ILE A 298 -10.71 -11.60 17.07
CA ILE A 298 -11.69 -12.39 17.84
C ILE A 298 -12.98 -12.65 17.07
N GLN A 299 -13.20 -11.99 15.92
CA GLN A 299 -14.41 -12.14 15.11
C GLN A 299 -14.21 -13.04 13.89
N LEU A 300 -13.03 -13.01 13.28
CA LEU A 300 -12.71 -13.74 12.07
C LEU A 300 -12.01 -15.07 12.38
N GLN A 301 -12.35 -16.11 11.63
CA GLN A 301 -11.57 -17.35 11.56
C GLN A 301 -10.50 -17.25 10.45
N PRO A 302 -9.41 -18.02 10.52
CA PRO A 302 -8.42 -18.10 9.44
C PRO A 302 -9.07 -18.37 8.08
N GLY A 303 -8.73 -17.55 7.09
CA GLY A 303 -9.31 -17.60 5.74
C GLY A 303 -10.59 -16.77 5.58
N GLN A 304 -11.04 -16.04 6.60
CA GLN A 304 -12.21 -15.16 6.50
C GLN A 304 -11.85 -13.69 6.32
N ARG A 305 -12.74 -12.96 5.64
CA ARG A 305 -12.77 -11.50 5.64
C ARG A 305 -13.92 -10.96 6.48
N SER A 306 -13.75 -9.75 6.99
CA SER A 306 -14.81 -8.96 7.59
C SER A 306 -15.72 -8.30 6.55
N THR A 307 -16.73 -7.58 7.04
CA THR A 307 -17.51 -6.61 6.27
C THR A 307 -16.60 -5.69 5.45
N LEU A 308 -17.04 -5.38 4.24
CA LEU A 308 -16.43 -4.36 3.40
C LEU A 308 -16.76 -2.96 3.95
N TRP A 309 -15.75 -2.10 3.98
CA TRP A 309 -15.83 -0.73 4.43
C TRP A 309 -15.45 0.21 3.29
N ARG A 310 -16.10 1.36 3.21
CA ARG A 310 -15.63 2.50 2.41
C ARG A 310 -14.90 3.48 3.32
N SER A 311 -13.66 3.82 3.00
CA SER A 311 -12.90 4.80 3.80
C SER A 311 -13.56 6.18 3.71
N SER A 312 -13.48 6.94 4.81
CA SER A 312 -13.91 8.34 4.87
C SER A 312 -12.72 9.31 4.90
N ALA A 313 -11.51 8.83 4.59
CA ALA A 313 -10.32 9.64 4.54
C ALA A 313 -10.51 10.80 3.55
N ARG A 314 -10.47 12.04 4.04
CA ARG A 314 -10.72 13.24 3.20
C ARG A 314 -9.77 13.31 2.01
N ILE A 315 -8.54 12.84 2.16
CA ILE A 315 -7.58 12.80 1.07
C ILE A 315 -8.03 11.97 -0.14
N THR A 316 -8.92 10.99 0.06
CA THR A 316 -9.46 10.18 -1.04
C THR A 316 -10.46 10.93 -1.93
N GLU A 317 -10.96 12.10 -1.49
CA GLU A 317 -11.81 12.97 -2.33
C GLU A 317 -11.05 13.48 -3.58
N LEU A 318 -9.72 13.46 -3.53
CA LEU A 318 -8.86 13.84 -4.65
C LEU A 318 -8.71 12.73 -5.71
N TYR A 319 -9.17 11.52 -5.42
CA TYR A 319 -8.97 10.35 -6.30
C TYR A 319 -10.10 10.21 -7.33
N GLY A 320 -11.08 11.11 -7.31
CA GLY A 320 -12.27 11.03 -8.15
C GLY A 320 -13.04 9.75 -7.88
N ASP A 321 -13.26 8.96 -8.93
CA ASP A 321 -14.02 7.70 -8.87
C ASP A 321 -13.23 6.55 -8.20
N CYS A 322 -11.95 6.75 -7.89
CA CYS A 322 -11.10 5.76 -7.22
C CYS A 322 -11.18 5.86 -5.68
N THR A 323 -12.39 5.96 -5.13
CA THR A 323 -12.58 5.91 -3.67
C THR A 323 -12.06 4.58 -3.12
N ILE A 324 -11.39 4.59 -1.97
CA ILE A 324 -10.78 3.38 -1.40
C ILE A 324 -11.75 2.65 -0.47
N TYR A 325 -11.90 1.36 -0.73
CA TYR A 325 -12.60 0.40 0.09
C TYR A 325 -11.60 -0.50 0.78
N PHE A 326 -11.97 -1.06 1.92
CA PHE A 326 -11.11 -1.98 2.66
C PHE A 326 -11.89 -3.02 3.43
N CYS A 327 -11.26 -4.15 3.70
CA CYS A 327 -11.74 -5.13 4.66
C CYS A 327 -10.55 -5.68 5.47
N TYR A 328 -10.85 -6.37 6.55
CA TYR A 328 -9.86 -7.09 7.34
C TYR A 328 -9.92 -8.56 7.00
N VAL A 329 -8.76 -9.20 6.83
CA VAL A 329 -8.66 -10.61 6.48
C VAL A 329 -7.81 -11.32 7.53
N HIS A 330 -8.33 -12.41 8.08
CA HIS A 330 -7.53 -13.31 8.91
C HIS A 330 -6.70 -14.23 8.02
N VAL A 331 -5.44 -13.88 7.79
CA VAL A 331 -4.56 -14.64 6.88
C VAL A 331 -3.93 -15.87 7.52
N GLY A 332 -4.16 -16.07 8.83
CA GLY A 332 -3.73 -17.24 9.60
C GLY A 332 -2.72 -16.85 10.69
N THR A 333 -1.70 -16.09 10.31
CA THR A 333 -0.68 -15.56 11.23
C THR A 333 -1.07 -14.21 11.84
N GLU A 334 -1.89 -13.42 11.14
CA GLU A 334 -2.32 -12.09 11.58
C GLU A 334 -3.70 -11.71 10.99
N ILE A 335 -4.20 -10.54 11.41
CA ILE A 335 -5.27 -9.81 10.71
C ILE A 335 -4.63 -8.74 9.83
N ALA A 336 -4.68 -8.93 8.51
CA ALA A 336 -4.24 -7.96 7.52
C ALA A 336 -5.38 -7.01 7.15
N ARG A 337 -5.06 -5.74 6.86
CA ARG A 337 -6.00 -4.83 6.19
C ARG A 337 -5.70 -4.88 4.69
N VAL A 338 -6.75 -5.09 3.91
CA VAL A 338 -6.68 -5.16 2.46
C VAL A 338 -7.46 -3.97 1.89
N GLU A 339 -6.83 -3.21 1.02
CA GLU A 339 -7.40 -2.01 0.39
C GLU A 339 -7.55 -2.22 -1.12
N VAL A 340 -8.69 -1.80 -1.67
CA VAL A 340 -8.98 -1.87 -3.11
C VAL A 340 -9.75 -0.61 -3.54
N PRO A 341 -9.61 -0.13 -4.78
CA PRO A 341 -10.43 0.96 -5.28
C PRO A 341 -11.87 0.51 -5.52
N ALA A 342 -12.79 1.49 -5.59
CA ALA A 342 -14.23 1.28 -5.75
C ALA A 342 -14.58 0.29 -6.88
N TRP A 343 -13.96 0.46 -8.05
CA TRP A 343 -14.23 -0.38 -9.22
C TRP A 343 -13.85 -1.86 -9.05
N VAL A 344 -12.92 -2.18 -8.14
CA VAL A 344 -12.62 -3.57 -7.75
C VAL A 344 -13.66 -4.07 -6.76
N ALA A 345 -14.00 -3.24 -5.76
CA ALA A 345 -14.91 -3.61 -4.68
C ALA A 345 -16.36 -3.80 -5.15
N GLU A 346 -16.78 -3.03 -6.14
CA GLU A 346 -18.14 -3.06 -6.73
C GLU A 346 -18.35 -4.26 -7.67
N ASP A 347 -17.27 -4.84 -8.20
CA ASP A 347 -17.31 -6.12 -8.92
C ASP A 347 -17.03 -7.26 -7.94
N GLU A 348 -18.10 -7.86 -7.40
CA GLU A 348 -18.01 -8.92 -6.40
C GLU A 348 -17.17 -10.12 -6.85
N ALA A 349 -17.25 -10.50 -8.14
CA ALA A 349 -16.49 -11.62 -8.67
C ALA A 349 -14.99 -11.29 -8.72
N LEU A 350 -14.65 -10.08 -9.18
CA LEU A 350 -13.28 -9.61 -9.23
C LEU A 350 -12.69 -9.45 -7.83
N PHE A 351 -13.45 -8.88 -6.90
CA PHE A 351 -13.03 -8.67 -5.51
C PHE A 351 -12.74 -10.01 -4.80
N ASN A 352 -13.69 -10.94 -4.85
CA ASN A 352 -13.54 -12.24 -4.21
C ASN A 352 -12.38 -13.04 -4.83
N GLN A 353 -12.23 -13.00 -6.15
CA GLN A 353 -11.08 -13.61 -6.83
C GLN A 353 -9.76 -13.00 -6.34
N SER A 354 -9.67 -11.67 -6.25
CA SER A 354 -8.48 -10.95 -5.78
C SER A 354 -8.09 -11.37 -4.37
N LEU A 355 -9.06 -11.52 -3.47
CA LEU A 355 -8.82 -11.96 -2.09
C LEU A 355 -8.29 -13.40 -2.03
N GLY A 356 -8.83 -14.31 -2.84
CA GLY A 356 -8.32 -15.68 -2.96
C GLY A 356 -6.89 -15.72 -3.47
N LEU A 357 -6.57 -14.90 -4.48
CA LEU A 357 -5.20 -14.74 -5.01
C LEU A 357 -4.23 -14.19 -3.96
N MET A 358 -4.64 -13.17 -3.20
CA MET A 358 -3.86 -12.60 -2.11
C MET A 358 -3.58 -13.63 -1.02
N LEU A 359 -4.59 -14.36 -0.56
CA LEU A 359 -4.41 -15.39 0.46
C LEU A 359 -3.43 -16.48 -0.01
N ALA A 360 -3.46 -16.84 -1.30
CA ALA A 360 -2.50 -17.75 -1.91
C ALA A 360 -1.06 -17.23 -1.81
N GLN A 361 -0.85 -15.93 -2.06
CA GLN A 361 0.48 -15.31 -1.92
C GLN A 361 0.95 -15.33 -0.47
N VAL A 362 0.07 -15.05 0.48
CA VAL A 362 0.40 -15.07 1.91
C VAL A 362 0.79 -16.47 2.38
N GLN A 363 0.03 -17.49 1.99
CA GLN A 363 0.33 -18.88 2.32
C GLN A 363 1.68 -19.34 1.74
N LYS A 364 1.97 -18.96 0.48
CA LYS A 364 3.24 -19.30 -0.19
C LYS A 364 4.44 -18.53 0.37
N GLY A 365 4.23 -17.33 0.91
CA GLY A 365 5.25 -16.51 1.55
C GLY A 365 5.28 -16.64 3.08
N TYR A 366 4.69 -17.70 3.65
CA TYR A 366 4.74 -18.02 5.07
C TYR A 366 4.24 -16.91 6.01
N GLY A 367 3.12 -16.26 5.64
CA GLY A 367 2.49 -15.22 6.46
C GLY A 367 2.63 -13.80 5.89
N TYR A 368 3.29 -13.63 4.74
CA TYR A 368 3.33 -12.37 4.00
C TYR A 368 3.29 -12.64 2.48
N PRO A 369 2.70 -11.76 1.63
CA PRO A 369 2.62 -12.01 0.20
C PRO A 369 4.00 -12.16 -0.45
N VAL A 370 4.30 -13.34 -1.01
CA VAL A 370 5.60 -13.63 -1.65
C VAL A 370 5.94 -12.65 -2.77
N VAL A 371 4.95 -12.21 -3.57
CA VAL A 371 5.16 -11.24 -4.65
C VAL A 371 5.69 -9.90 -4.12
N LEU A 372 5.23 -9.44 -2.95
CA LEU A 372 5.66 -8.18 -2.33
C LEU A 372 7.06 -8.33 -1.74
N ALA A 373 7.33 -9.46 -1.07
CA ALA A 373 8.66 -9.75 -0.52
C ALA A 373 9.73 -9.82 -1.63
N GLU A 374 9.41 -10.44 -2.76
CA GLU A 374 10.32 -10.47 -3.91
C GLU A 374 10.49 -9.09 -4.54
N ALA A 375 9.42 -8.30 -4.66
CA ALA A 375 9.52 -6.93 -5.20
C ALA A 375 10.45 -6.06 -4.34
N HIS A 376 10.32 -6.17 -3.02
CA HIS A 376 11.25 -5.56 -2.07
C HIS A 376 12.69 -6.02 -2.29
N ASN A 377 12.91 -7.34 -2.37
CA ASN A 377 14.24 -7.90 -2.57
C ASN A 377 14.92 -7.38 -3.85
N GLN A 378 14.17 -7.24 -4.95
CA GLN A 378 14.70 -6.68 -6.20
C GLN A 378 14.91 -5.16 -6.12
N ALA A 379 14.09 -4.45 -5.34
CA ALA A 379 14.19 -3.01 -5.18
C ALA A 379 15.38 -2.59 -4.32
N VAL A 380 15.75 -3.35 -3.28
CA VAL A 380 16.74 -2.97 -2.25
C VAL A 380 18.11 -2.63 -2.85
N VAL A 381 18.50 -1.36 -2.69
CA VAL A 381 19.87 -0.89 -2.93
C VAL A 381 20.72 -1.09 -1.67
N ARG A 382 21.78 -1.89 -1.76
CA ARG A 382 22.68 -2.16 -0.63
C ARG A 382 23.81 -1.13 -0.55
N GLY A 383 24.50 -1.10 0.60
CA GLY A 383 25.65 -0.19 0.80
C GLY A 383 26.76 -0.34 -0.25
N GLY A 384 27.01 -1.56 -0.73
CA GLY A 384 27.96 -1.83 -1.82
C GLY A 384 27.52 -1.27 -3.17
N ASP A 385 26.22 -1.24 -3.45
CA ASP A 385 25.67 -0.72 -4.70
C ASP A 385 25.80 0.80 -4.76
N ARG A 386 25.60 1.49 -3.62
CA ARG A 386 25.88 2.92 -3.50
C ARG A 386 27.33 3.26 -3.87
N ALA A 387 28.29 2.49 -3.38
CA ALA A 387 29.71 2.72 -3.70
C ALA A 387 30.00 2.51 -5.19
N ARG A 388 29.44 1.45 -5.79
CA ARG A 388 29.59 1.15 -7.23
C ARG A 388 28.92 2.21 -8.12
N PHE A 389 27.75 2.70 -7.73
CA PHE A 389 27.04 3.76 -8.43
C PHE A 389 27.92 5.02 -8.57
N PHE A 390 28.49 5.50 -7.47
CA PHE A 390 29.38 6.66 -7.52
C PHE A 390 30.70 6.37 -8.23
N ALA A 391 31.26 5.16 -8.11
CA ALA A 391 32.45 4.79 -8.90
C ALA A 391 32.18 4.79 -10.41
N MET A 392 30.99 4.34 -10.84
CA MET A 392 30.58 4.38 -12.25
C MET A 392 30.40 5.82 -12.74
N LEU A 393 29.76 6.68 -11.95
CA LEU A 393 29.63 8.10 -12.25
C LEU A 393 31.00 8.79 -12.41
N GLU A 394 31.95 8.48 -11.52
CA GLU A 394 33.32 9.02 -11.59
C GLU A 394 33.99 8.64 -12.92
N GLN A 395 33.92 7.37 -13.30
CA GLN A 395 34.46 6.90 -14.58
C GLN A 395 33.83 7.59 -15.79
N GLN A 396 32.51 7.83 -15.76
CA GLN A 396 31.82 8.53 -16.86
C GLN A 396 32.22 10.01 -16.95
N MET A 397 32.39 10.68 -15.81
CA MET A 397 32.86 12.07 -15.79
C MET A 397 34.30 12.20 -16.32
N ILE A 398 35.18 11.26 -15.95
CA ILE A 398 36.55 11.19 -16.48
C ILE A 398 36.53 10.96 -18.00
N LYS A 399 35.72 10.02 -18.50
CA LYS A 399 35.55 9.77 -19.94
C LYS A 399 35.02 11.00 -20.69
N ALA A 400 34.16 11.79 -20.06
CA ALA A 400 33.67 13.06 -20.60
C ALA A 400 34.68 14.21 -20.54
N GLY A 401 35.90 13.98 -20.03
CA GLY A 401 36.99 14.96 -20.00
C GLY A 401 36.96 15.90 -18.78
N LEU A 402 36.11 15.64 -17.78
CA LEU A 402 36.10 16.42 -16.55
C LEU A 402 37.34 16.09 -15.71
N ARG A 403 38.13 17.12 -15.38
CA ARG A 403 39.31 17.02 -14.50
C ARG A 403 38.92 17.40 -13.07
N ASN A 404 39.53 16.77 -12.07
CA ASN A 404 39.27 16.95 -10.63
C ASN A 404 37.91 16.44 -10.12
N VAL A 405 37.46 15.30 -10.62
CA VAL A 405 36.32 14.57 -10.04
C VAL A 405 36.80 13.88 -8.76
N GLY A 406 36.22 14.21 -7.61
CA GLY A 406 36.65 13.63 -6.34
C GLY A 406 35.66 13.89 -5.21
N ILE A 407 35.56 12.95 -4.28
CA ILE A 407 34.72 13.06 -3.08
C ILE A 407 35.36 13.99 -2.05
N SER A 408 34.56 14.54 -1.14
CA SER A 408 35.12 15.34 -0.04
C SER A 408 36.04 14.52 0.87
N TYR A 409 37.01 15.18 1.50
CA TYR A 409 37.97 14.55 2.42
C TYR A 409 37.31 13.76 3.57
N LYS A 410 36.12 14.18 4.01
CA LYS A 410 35.35 13.50 5.06
C LYS A 410 34.71 12.20 4.57
N GLU A 411 34.23 12.17 3.33
CA GLU A 411 33.59 10.98 2.74
C GLU A 411 34.65 9.92 2.37
N ALA A 412 35.83 10.36 1.91
CA ALA A 412 36.97 9.47 1.66
C ALA A 412 37.39 8.68 2.92
N ARG A 413 37.42 9.34 4.09
CA ARG A 413 37.72 8.70 5.37
C ARG A 413 36.68 7.67 5.81
N LYS A 414 35.39 7.90 5.54
CA LYS A 414 34.32 6.94 5.87
C LYS A 414 34.44 5.65 5.07
N ARG A 415 34.73 5.74 3.77
CA ARG A 415 34.91 4.56 2.90
C ARG A 415 36.15 3.75 3.26
N GLY A 416 37.25 4.41 3.66
CA GLY A 416 38.47 3.75 4.09
C GLY A 416 38.38 3.06 5.46
N SER A 417 37.38 3.39 6.29
CA SER A 417 37.19 2.79 7.63
C SER A 417 36.31 1.53 7.62
N ILE A 418 35.73 1.17 6.47
CA ILE A 418 34.83 0.01 6.29
C ILE A 418 35.55 -1.13 5.54
N ALA A 419 36.81 -0.92 5.13
CA ALA A 419 37.65 -1.92 4.46
C ALA A 419 38.35 -2.86 5.45
#